data_AF-A0A977PV29-F1
#
_entry.id   AF-A0A977PV29-F1
#
_cell.length_a   1.000
_cell.length_b   1.000
_cell.length_c   1.000
_cell.angle_alpha   90.00
_cell.angle_beta   90.00
_cell.angle_gamma   90.00
#
_symmetry.space_group_name_H-M   'P 1'
#
loop_
_entity.id
_entity.type
_entity.pdbx_description
1 polymer ?
#
loop_
_entity_poly.entity_id
_entity_poly.type
_entity_poly.pdbx_seq_one_letter_code
_entity_poly.pdbx_strand_id
1 'polypeptide(L)'
;MQITLSSQQSQILESLARQSDDLSIEDAIDMALVLLADEITSFNSEEAPEYLGWVEQTRLKIEEGVLAAAQGDVLQVSEVLARLRNKVEVARTQSA
;
A
#
# COMPACT_ATOMS: atom_id res chain seq x y z
N MET A 1 -21.97 -14.98 4.48
CA MET A 1 -20.79 -14.18 4.89
C MET A 1 -21.23 -13.26 6.02
N GLN A 2 -20.46 -13.11 7.10
CA GLN A 2 -20.83 -12.18 8.19
C GLN A 2 -19.95 -10.93 8.07
N ILE A 3 -20.58 -9.77 7.88
CA ILE A 3 -19.93 -8.49 7.72
C ILE A 3 -20.50 -7.53 8.76
N THR A 4 -19.61 -6.85 9.48
CA THR A 4 -19.99 -5.83 10.44
C THR A 4 -19.84 -4.47 9.79
N LEU A 5 -20.97 -3.76 9.64
CA LEU A 5 -20.99 -2.43 9.06
C LEU A 5 -20.93 -1.38 10.18
N SER A 6 -20.33 -0.24 9.88
CA SER A 6 -20.45 0.92 10.76
C SER A 6 -21.89 1.45 10.74
N SER A 7 -22.26 2.23 11.77
CA SER A 7 -23.58 2.87 11.83
C SER A 7 -23.84 3.77 10.62
N GLN A 8 -22.80 4.44 10.11
CA GLN A 8 -22.91 5.30 8.93
C GLN A 8 -23.13 4.49 7.65
N GLN A 9 -22.40 3.38 7.45
CA GLN A 9 -22.58 2.50 6.29
C GLN A 9 -23.98 1.87 6.26
N SER A 10 -24.48 1.47 7.43
CA SER A 10 -25.82 0.91 7.57
C SER A 10 -26.90 1.91 7.16
N GLN A 11 -26.79 3.17 7.60
CA GLN A 11 -27.73 4.23 7.23
C GLN A 11 -27.72 4.55 5.73
N ILE A 12 -26.55 4.55 5.10
CA ILE A 12 -26.42 4.78 3.66
C ILE A 12 -27.12 3.65 2.90
N LEU A 13 -26.85 2.39 3.24
CA LEU A 13 -27.46 1.23 2.57
C LEU A 13 -28.98 1.16 2.78
N GLU A 14 -29.47 1.44 3.99
CA GLU A 14 -30.90 1.54 4.24
C GLU A 14 -31.56 2.66 3.43
N SER A 15 -30.87 3.80 3.26
CA SER A 15 -31.40 4.91 2.46
C SER A 15 -31.45 4.58 0.96
N LEU A 16 -30.49 3.79 0.47
CA LEU A 16 -30.42 3.34 -0.93
C LEU A 16 -31.48 2.28 -1.21
N ALA A 17 -31.61 1.28 -0.34
CA ALA A 17 -32.64 0.24 -0.45
C ALA A 17 -34.07 0.82 -0.41
N ARG A 18 -34.28 1.95 0.30
CA ARG A 18 -35.58 2.65 0.31
C ARG A 18 -35.86 3.48 -0.95
N GLN A 19 -34.84 3.83 -1.73
CA GLN A 19 -34.98 4.65 -2.94
C GLN A 19 -35.29 3.82 -4.19
N SER A 20 -35.08 2.50 -4.11
CA SER A 20 -35.30 1.56 -5.20
C SER A 20 -36.12 0.38 -4.69
N ASP A 21 -37.37 0.28 -5.13
CA ASP A 21 -38.37 -0.69 -4.66
C ASP A 21 -37.92 -2.17 -4.76
N ASP A 22 -36.96 -2.48 -5.64
CA ASP A 22 -36.49 -3.85 -5.90
C ASP A 22 -35.06 -4.13 -5.43
N LEU A 23 -34.37 -3.16 -4.83
CA LEU A 23 -32.95 -3.33 -4.48
C LEU A 23 -32.82 -3.69 -3.00
N SER A 24 -32.45 -4.93 -2.72
CA SER A 24 -32.17 -5.34 -1.36
C SER A 24 -30.85 -4.75 -0.86
N ILE A 25 -30.64 -4.75 0.46
CA ILE A 25 -29.37 -4.36 1.06
C ILE A 25 -28.24 -5.29 0.56
N GLU A 26 -28.54 -6.57 0.34
CA GLU A 26 -27.57 -7.53 -0.20
C GLU A 26 -27.17 -7.16 -1.63
N ASP A 27 -28.14 -6.80 -2.48
CA ASP A 27 -27.86 -6.36 -3.86
C ASP A 27 -27.04 -5.06 -3.89
N ALA A 28 -27.30 -4.13 -2.96
CA ALA A 28 -26.51 -2.91 -2.82
C ALA A 28 -25.06 -3.19 -2.40
N ILE A 29 -24.86 -4.15 -1.51
CA ILE A 29 -23.52 -4.58 -1.06
C ILE A 29 -22.79 -5.25 -2.22
N ASP A 30 -23.45 -6.17 -2.94
CA ASP A 30 -22.84 -6.87 -4.07
C ASP A 30 -22.46 -5.89 -5.19
N MET A 31 -23.32 -4.91 -5.49
CA MET A 31 -23.01 -3.86 -6.46
C MET A 31 -21.82 -2.99 -6.01
N ALA A 32 -21.76 -2.60 -4.73
CA ALA A 32 -20.64 -1.83 -4.20
C ALA A 32 -19.32 -2.62 -4.25
N LEU A 33 -19.34 -3.93 -4.00
CA LEU A 33 -18.17 -4.79 -4.10
C LEU A 33 -17.72 -4.97 -5.56
N VAL A 34 -18.65 -5.08 -6.51
CA VAL A 34 -18.33 -5.12 -7.95
C VAL A 34 -17.70 -3.81 -8.41
N LEU A 35 -18.28 -2.67 -8.02
CA LEU A 35 -17.72 -1.35 -8.34
C LEU A 35 -16.34 -1.13 -7.72
N LEU A 36 -16.13 -1.57 -6.48
CA LEU A 36 -14.82 -1.53 -5.83
C LEU A 36 -13.81 -2.43 -6.55
N ALA A 37 -14.22 -3.63 -6.98
CA ALA A 37 -13.35 -4.52 -7.73
C ALA A 37 -12.97 -3.90 -9.09
N ASP A 38 -13.92 -3.29 -9.79
CA ASP A 38 -13.68 -2.59 -11.05
C ASP A 38 -12.77 -1.36 -10.85
N GLU A 39 -13.01 -0.59 -9.79
CA GLU A 39 -12.15 0.53 -9.39
C GLU A 39 -10.74 0.06 -9.07
N ILE A 40 -10.54 -1.01 -8.29
CA ILE A 40 -9.20 -1.58 -8.02
C ILE A 40 -8.53 -2.06 -9.31
N THR A 41 -9.28 -2.64 -10.24
CA THR A 41 -8.76 -3.11 -11.52
C THR A 41 -8.36 -1.94 -12.42
N SER A 42 -9.13 -0.84 -12.38
CA SER A 42 -8.85 0.42 -13.07
C SER A 42 -7.70 1.20 -12.43
N PHE A 43 -7.62 1.26 -11.10
CA PHE A 43 -6.53 1.88 -10.32
C PHE A 43 -5.19 1.21 -10.62
N ASN A 44 -5.19 -0.13 -10.73
CA ASN A 44 -4.01 -0.90 -11.14
C ASN A 44 -3.58 -0.63 -12.60
N SER A 45 -4.42 0.00 -13.42
CA SER A 45 -4.12 0.31 -14.82
C SER A 45 -3.68 1.75 -15.07
N GLU A 46 -4.06 2.72 -14.22
CA GLU A 46 -3.82 4.15 -14.50
C GLU A 46 -3.08 4.94 -13.42
N GLU A 47 -3.02 4.52 -12.14
CA GLU A 47 -2.27 5.27 -11.12
C GLU A 47 -0.82 4.81 -11.00
N ALA A 48 0.03 5.48 -11.78
CA ALA A 48 1.48 5.56 -11.64
C ALA A 48 2.19 4.19 -11.56
N PRO A 49 2.48 3.53 -12.70
CA PRO A 49 3.37 2.37 -12.74
C PRO A 49 4.72 2.60 -12.03
N GLU A 50 5.17 3.86 -11.95
CA GLU A 50 6.34 4.26 -11.17
C GLU A 50 6.14 4.12 -9.65
N TYR A 51 4.95 4.45 -9.13
CA TYR A 51 4.62 4.30 -7.71
C TYR A 51 4.55 2.82 -7.34
N LEU A 52 3.85 2.00 -8.13
CA LEU A 52 3.79 0.55 -7.89
C LEU A 52 5.18 -0.09 -7.99
N GLY A 53 6.00 0.33 -8.96
CA GLY A 53 7.41 -0.07 -9.05
C GLY A 53 8.22 0.35 -7.82
N TRP A 54 8.03 1.56 -7.31
CA TRP A 54 8.68 2.04 -6.09
C TRP A 54 8.23 1.25 -4.85
N VAL A 55 6.94 0.97 -4.70
CA VAL A 55 6.40 0.18 -3.59
C VAL A 55 7.02 -1.22 -3.58
N GLU A 56 7.06 -1.88 -4.74
CA GLU A 56 7.62 -3.23 -4.84
C GLU A 56 9.12 -3.26 -4.57
N GLN A 57 9.88 -2.29 -5.12
CA GLN A 57 11.30 -2.15 -4.80
C GLN A 57 11.54 -1.86 -3.31
N THR A 58 10.66 -1.11 -2.68
CA THR A 58 10.76 -0.78 -1.25
C THR A 58 10.46 -2.01 -0.39
N ARG A 59 9.43 -2.78 -0.74
CA ARG A 59 9.09 -4.05 -0.08
C ARG A 59 10.29 -5.01 -0.10
N LEU A 60 10.91 -5.20 -1.27
CA LEU A 60 12.08 -6.07 -1.42
C LEU A 60 13.25 -5.66 -0.52
N LYS A 61 13.57 -4.35 -0.47
CA LYS A 61 14.66 -3.85 0.40
C LYS A 61 14.38 -4.06 1.89
N ILE A 62 13.12 -3.94 2.31
CA ILE A 62 12.71 -4.22 3.69
C ILE A 62 12.91 -5.70 4.00
N GLU A 63 12.50 -6.60 3.11
CA GLU A 63 12.67 -8.04 3.27
C GLU A 63 14.15 -8.44 3.34
N GLU A 64 14.99 -7.88 2.48
CA GLU A 64 16.45 -8.05 2.56
C GLU A 64 17.01 -7.61 3.91
N GLY A 65 16.58 -6.44 4.41
CA GLY A 65 17.00 -5.93 5.71
C GLY A 65 16.54 -6.81 6.88
N VAL A 66 15.31 -7.34 6.82
CA VAL A 66 14.78 -8.26 7.83
C VAL A 66 15.54 -9.59 7.83
N LEU A 67 15.85 -10.14 6.65
CA LEU A 67 16.64 -11.37 6.53
C LEU A 67 18.08 -11.17 7.03
N ALA A 68 18.73 -10.07 6.65
CA ALA A 68 20.07 -9.73 7.14
C ALA A 68 20.07 -9.58 8.68
N ALA A 69 19.09 -8.87 9.23
CA ALA A 69 18.95 -8.73 10.68
C ALA A 69 18.74 -10.07 11.38
N ALA A 70 17.93 -10.97 10.81
CA ALA A 70 17.71 -12.32 11.34
C ALA A 70 18.99 -13.18 11.31
N GLN A 71 19.91 -12.92 10.38
CA GLN A 71 21.23 -13.57 10.30
C GLN A 71 22.28 -12.91 11.20
N GLY A 72 21.94 -11.82 11.90
CA GLY A 72 22.84 -11.07 12.76
C GLY A 72 23.64 -9.99 12.04
N ASP A 73 23.40 -9.77 10.74
CA ASP A 73 24.03 -8.74 9.92
C ASP A 73 23.39 -7.37 10.18
N VAL A 74 23.57 -6.87 11.41
CA VAL A 74 23.07 -5.57 11.85
C VAL A 74 24.24 -4.59 11.93
N LEU A 75 24.18 -3.51 11.15
CA LEU A 75 25.19 -2.44 11.20
C LEU A 75 24.91 -1.49 12.36
N GLN A 76 25.96 -1.14 13.10
CA GLN A 76 25.89 -0.09 14.10
C GLN A 76 25.75 1.29 13.44
N VAL A 77 24.93 2.16 14.04
CA VAL A 77 24.67 3.50 13.49
C VAL A 77 25.97 4.30 13.26
N SER A 78 26.94 4.19 14.16
CA SER A 78 28.24 4.84 14.03
C SER A 78 29.02 4.36 12.80
N GLU A 79 28.94 3.07 12.49
CA GLU A 79 29.57 2.46 11.31
C GLU A 79 28.86 2.90 10.02
N VAL A 80 27.53 2.94 10.01
CA VAL A 80 26.73 3.45 8.89
C VAL A 80 27.11 4.91 8.58
N LEU A 81 27.18 5.76 9.61
CA LEU A 81 27.56 7.16 9.46
C LEU A 81 29.00 7.34 8.94
N ALA A 82 29.94 6.52 9.42
CA ALA A 82 31.32 6.54 8.93
C ALA A 82 31.41 6.13 7.45
N ARG A 83 30.73 5.05 7.06
CA ARG A 83 30.65 4.59 5.66
C ARG A 83 30.01 5.64 4.76
N LEU A 84 28.95 6.30 5.22
CA LEU A 84 28.26 7.34 4.45
C LEU A 84 29.15 8.57 4.23
N ARG A 85 29.83 9.04 5.28
CA ARG A 85 30.80 10.15 5.15
C ARG A 85 31.90 9.82 4.14
N ASN A 86 32.47 8.62 4.22
CA ASN A 86 33.50 8.20 3.27
C ASN A 86 32.97 8.20 1.81
N LYS A 87 31.77 7.65 1.57
CA LYS A 87 31.14 7.70 0.24
C LYS A 87 30.96 9.14 -0.28
N VAL A 88 30.56 10.06 0.58
CA VAL A 88 30.41 11.49 0.22
C VAL A 88 31.75 12.12 -0.13
N GLU A 89 32.79 11.86 0.66
CA GLU A 89 34.15 12.39 0.39
C GLU A 89 34.71 11.83 -0.92
N VAL A 90 34.55 10.52 -1.18
CA VAL A 90 34.98 9.90 -2.45
C VAL A 90 34.24 10.54 -3.64
N ALA A 91 32.92 10.69 -3.55
CA ALA A 91 32.14 11.32 -4.62
C ALA A 91 32.57 12.77 -4.87
N ARG A 92 32.92 13.54 -3.82
CA ARG A 92 33.48 14.89 -3.95
C ARG A 92 34.81 14.90 -4.68
N THR A 93 35.74 14.01 -4.30
CA THR A 93 37.07 13.95 -4.93
C THR A 93 37.05 13.47 -6.38
N GLN A 94 36.04 12.69 -6.77
CA GLN A 94 35.87 12.22 -8.16
C GLN A 94 35.13 13.22 -9.05
N SER A 95 34.43 14.19 -8.45
CA SER A 95 33.70 15.25 -9.17
C SER A 95 34.54 16.53 -9.36
N ALA A 96 35.78 16.55 -8.86
CA ALA A 96 36.74 17.64 -8.93
C ALA A 96 37.85 17.33 -9.94
#